data_AF-A0A497JFQ2-F1
#
_entry.id   AF-A0A497JFQ2-F1
#
_cell.length_a   1.000
_cell.length_b   1.000
_cell.length_c   1.000
_cell.angle_alpha   90.00
_cell.angle_beta   90.00
_cell.angle_gamma   90.00
#
_symmetry.space_group_name_H-M   'P 1'
#
loop_
_entity.id
_entity.type
_entity.pdbx_description
1 polymer ?
#
loop_
_entity_poly.entity_id
_entity_poly.type
_entity_poly.pdbx_seq_one_letter_code
_entity_poly.pdbx_strand_id
1 'polypeptide(L)'
;MSRAQFFIISAVVIASIFIYIAFYSTSLVRTNIGAMAYQNLEAYNLFENIKEECKNAVDIAIRNKRDLNKTLLRYKNFSENWAKRMNYNLDLNYEVYDKDVYFEIELNSIGITIKDAFWYNSSLQYY
;
A
#
# COMPACT_ATOMS: atom_id res chain seq x y z
N MET A 1 -4.73 20.96 18.05
CA MET A 1 -4.16 20.85 16.70
C MET A 1 -5.10 21.58 15.74
N SER A 2 -4.64 22.63 15.06
CA SER A 2 -5.54 23.48 14.27
C SER A 2 -5.92 22.81 12.95
N ARG A 3 -7.12 23.10 12.42
CA ARG A 3 -7.63 22.53 11.16
C ARG A 3 -6.68 22.76 9.97
N ALA A 4 -5.89 23.83 10.02
CA ALA A 4 -4.87 24.15 9.02
C ALA A 4 -3.69 23.15 9.01
N GLN A 5 -3.25 22.68 10.18
CA GLN A 5 -2.17 21.69 10.28
C GLN A 5 -2.60 20.33 9.72
N PHE A 6 -3.86 19.92 9.93
CA PHE A 6 -4.41 18.72 9.32
C PHE A 6 -4.44 18.79 7.79
N PHE A 7 -4.81 19.95 7.23
CA PHE A 7 -4.93 20.14 5.78
C PHE A 7 -3.57 20.15 5.07
N ILE A 8 -2.57 20.81 5.68
CA ILE A 8 -1.21 20.87 5.15
C ILE A 8 -0.57 19.48 5.15
N ILE A 9 -0.75 18.69 6.22
CA ILE A 9 -0.17 17.34 6.31
C ILE A 9 -0.82 16.38 5.29
N SER A 10 -2.14 16.45 5.09
CA SER A 10 -2.80 15.66 4.04
C SER A 10 -2.34 16.05 2.63
N ALA A 11 -2.10 17.34 2.37
CA ALA A 11 -1.64 17.81 1.08
C ALA A 11 -0.20 17.33 0.76
N VAL A 12 0.69 17.29 1.76
CA VAL A 12 2.07 16.82 1.58
C VAL A 12 2.13 15.32 1.29
N VAL A 13 1.32 14.51 1.98
CA VAL A 13 1.23 13.06 1.73
C VAL A 13 0.65 12.78 0.34
N ILE A 14 -0.40 13.49 -0.04
CA ILE A 14 -1.02 13.31 -1.35
C ILE A 14 -0.06 13.78 -2.47
N ALA A 15 0.66 14.89 -2.29
CA ALA A 15 1.61 15.41 -3.28
C ALA A 15 2.84 14.49 -3.47
N SER A 16 3.34 13.90 -2.39
CA SER A 16 4.47 12.95 -2.47
C SER A 16 4.09 11.65 -3.20
N ILE A 17 2.84 11.20 -3.04
CA ILE A 17 2.28 10.08 -3.81
C ILE A 17 2.17 10.45 -5.31
N PHE A 18 1.70 11.65 -5.66
CA PHE A 18 1.61 12.09 -7.06
C PHE A 18 2.97 12.21 -7.76
N ILE A 19 4.01 12.70 -7.07
CA ILE A 19 5.37 12.81 -7.63
C ILE A 19 5.94 11.41 -7.90
N TYR A 20 5.69 10.44 -7.01
CA TYR A 20 6.14 9.06 -7.19
C TYR A 20 5.47 8.38 -8.40
N ILE A 21 4.17 8.62 -8.61
CA ILE A 21 3.40 8.10 -9.75
C ILE A 21 3.91 8.68 -11.09
N ALA A 22 4.31 9.95 -11.14
CA ALA A 22 4.80 10.60 -12.35
C ALA A 22 6.17 10.07 -12.83
N PHE A 23 7.03 9.66 -11.91
CA PHE A 23 8.32 9.05 -12.27
C PHE A 23 8.16 7.64 -12.86
N TYR A 24 7.11 6.91 -12.48
CA TYR A 24 6.93 5.51 -12.87
C TYR A 24 6.22 5.33 -14.23
N SER A 25 5.38 6.27 -14.64
CA SER A 25 4.60 6.17 -15.88
C SER A 25 5.43 6.34 -17.17
N THR A 26 6.66 6.86 -17.07
CA THR A 26 7.51 7.16 -18.24
C THR A 26 8.32 5.97 -18.77
N SER A 27 8.38 4.84 -18.05
CA SER A 27 9.23 3.68 -18.43
C SER A 27 8.53 2.58 -19.24
N LEU A 28 7.20 2.58 -19.38
CA LEU A 28 6.43 1.40 -19.83
C LEU A 28 6.16 1.28 -21.33
N VAL A 29 7.13 1.59 -22.19
CA VAL A 29 7.02 1.31 -23.64
C VAL A 29 8.23 0.51 -24.13
N ARG A 30 8.19 -0.85 -24.07
CA ARG A 30 8.74 -1.79 -25.11
C ARG A 30 8.76 -3.31 -24.76
N THR A 31 8.15 -4.09 -25.67
CA THR A 31 8.45 -5.43 -26.27
C THR A 31 8.25 -6.80 -25.55
N ASN A 32 7.53 -7.69 -26.26
CA ASN A 32 6.65 -8.81 -25.84
C ASN A 32 7.19 -10.11 -25.19
N ILE A 33 8.49 -10.25 -24.88
CA ILE A 33 8.98 -11.39 -24.06
C ILE A 33 9.70 -10.87 -22.81
N GLY A 34 10.49 -9.81 -22.97
CA GLY A 34 10.97 -9.00 -21.86
C GLY A 34 9.84 -8.30 -21.10
N ALA A 35 8.78 -7.88 -21.80
CA ALA A 35 7.63 -7.22 -21.18
C ALA A 35 6.90 -8.11 -20.16
N MET A 36 6.73 -9.41 -20.39
CA MET A 36 6.09 -10.30 -19.40
C MET A 36 6.99 -10.52 -18.19
N ALA A 37 8.29 -10.77 -18.38
CA ALA A 37 9.24 -10.90 -17.27
C ALA A 37 9.37 -9.59 -16.47
N TYR A 38 9.32 -8.45 -17.16
CA TYR A 38 9.35 -7.12 -16.55
C TYR A 38 8.04 -6.78 -15.83
N GLN A 39 6.89 -7.15 -16.41
CA GLN A 39 5.57 -7.02 -15.79
C GLN A 39 5.46 -7.91 -14.55
N ASN A 40 6.04 -9.11 -14.57
CA ASN A 40 6.17 -9.97 -13.38
C ASN A 40 7.00 -9.31 -12.29
N LEU A 41 8.13 -8.69 -12.66
CA LEU A 41 8.99 -7.97 -11.72
C LEU A 41 8.33 -6.69 -11.17
N GLU A 42 7.61 -5.95 -12.00
CA GLU A 42 6.85 -4.77 -11.60
C GLU A 42 5.72 -5.15 -10.64
N ALA A 43 4.94 -6.18 -10.98
CA ALA A 43 3.88 -6.71 -10.12
C ALA A 43 4.45 -7.19 -8.78
N TYR A 44 5.60 -7.86 -8.78
CA TYR A 44 6.28 -8.28 -7.57
C TYR A 44 6.77 -7.10 -6.72
N ASN A 45 7.41 -6.10 -7.33
CA ASN A 45 7.85 -4.90 -6.62
C ASN A 45 6.67 -4.11 -6.04
N LEU A 46 5.58 -4.00 -6.81
CA LEU A 46 4.32 -3.42 -6.37
C LEU A 46 3.78 -4.17 -5.15
N PHE A 47 3.77 -5.50 -5.22
CA PHE A 47 3.31 -6.37 -4.14
C PHE A 47 4.14 -6.19 -2.85
N GLU A 48 5.47 -6.21 -2.95
CA GLU A 48 6.37 -5.98 -1.80
C GLU A 48 6.23 -4.56 -1.24
N ASN A 49 6.04 -3.54 -2.09
CA ASN A 49 5.78 -2.18 -1.65
C ASN A 49 4.46 -2.07 -0.88
N ILE A 50 3.39 -2.76 -1.34
CA ILE A 50 2.11 -2.80 -0.62
C ILE A 50 2.29 -3.47 0.75
N LYS A 51 3.05 -4.57 0.83
CA LYS A 51 3.37 -5.22 2.10
C LYS A 51 4.07 -4.28 3.07
N GLU A 52 5.06 -3.53 2.61
CA GLU A 52 5.78 -2.57 3.46
C GLU A 52 4.89 -1.40 3.88
N GLU A 53 4.08 -0.88 2.96
CA GLU A 53 3.15 0.19 3.27
C GLU A 53 2.02 -0.24 4.23
N CYS A 54 1.63 -1.51 4.25
CA CYS A 54 0.74 -2.06 5.29
C CYS A 54 1.36 -1.91 6.68
N LYS A 55 2.65 -2.25 6.84
CA LYS A 55 3.38 -2.09 8.11
C LYS A 55 3.48 -0.62 8.49
N ASN A 56 3.81 0.25 7.53
CA ASN A 56 3.88 1.69 7.73
C ASN A 56 2.53 2.28 8.20
N ALA A 57 1.41 1.80 7.65
CA ALA A 57 0.08 2.25 8.06
C ALA A 57 -0.21 1.91 9.53
N VAL A 58 0.19 0.72 9.99
CA VAL A 58 0.10 0.29 11.40
C VAL A 58 0.97 1.19 12.28
N ASP A 59 2.24 1.38 11.91
CA ASP A 59 3.18 2.24 12.65
C ASP A 59 2.69 3.68 12.78
N ILE A 60 2.17 4.25 11.69
CA ILE A 60 1.62 5.62 11.67
C ILE A 60 0.40 5.72 12.56
N ALA A 61 -0.48 4.71 12.55
CA ALA A 61 -1.66 4.70 13.41
C ALA A 61 -1.25 4.72 14.89
N ILE A 62 -0.33 3.84 15.28
CA ILE A 62 0.14 3.69 16.66
C ILE A 62 0.89 4.94 17.11
N ARG A 63 1.89 5.39 16.33
CA ARG A 63 2.71 6.59 16.63
C ARG A 63 1.88 7.84 16.86
N ASN A 64 0.81 8.01 16.07
CA ASN A 64 -0.04 9.19 16.13
C ASN A 64 -1.27 9.01 17.02
N LYS A 65 -1.38 7.88 17.76
CA LYS A 65 -2.54 7.53 18.61
C LYS A 65 -3.86 7.66 17.84
N ARG A 66 -3.86 7.23 16.58
CA ARG A 66 -5.05 7.18 15.72
C ARG A 66 -5.77 5.86 15.88
N ASP A 67 -7.04 5.86 15.51
CA ASP A 67 -7.82 4.63 15.37
C ASP A 67 -7.19 3.74 14.28
N LEU A 68 -6.69 2.58 14.69
CA LEU A 68 -5.98 1.61 13.85
C LEU A 68 -6.90 1.06 12.76
N ASN A 69 -8.08 0.56 13.15
CA ASN A 69 -9.05 0.00 12.22
C ASN A 69 -9.48 1.01 11.15
N LYS A 70 -9.75 2.26 11.56
CA LYS A 70 -10.11 3.33 10.62
C LYS A 70 -8.96 3.71 9.69
N THR A 71 -7.73 3.64 10.17
CA THR A 71 -6.53 3.95 9.38
C THR A 71 -6.31 2.86 8.33
N LEU A 72 -6.36 1.59 8.73
CA LEU A 72 -6.21 0.45 7.83
C LEU A 72 -7.33 0.36 6.80
N LEU A 73 -8.59 0.64 7.17
CA LEU A 73 -9.69 0.66 6.22
C LEU A 73 -9.49 1.72 5.12
N ARG A 74 -9.00 2.90 5.49
CA ARG A 74 -8.69 3.96 4.52
C ARG A 74 -7.54 3.56 3.61
N TYR A 75 -6.52 2.94 4.17
CA TYR A 75 -5.38 2.44 3.41
C TYR A 75 -5.81 1.34 2.42
N LYS A 76 -6.56 0.34 2.89
CA LYS A 76 -7.19 -0.70 2.05
C LYS A 76 -7.90 -0.09 0.84
N ASN A 77 -8.89 0.76 1.11
CA ASN A 77 -9.70 1.37 0.06
C ASN A 77 -8.85 2.19 -0.92
N PHE A 78 -7.81 2.87 -0.44
CA PHE A 78 -6.91 3.63 -1.30
C PHE A 78 -6.08 2.71 -2.20
N SER A 79 -5.40 1.72 -1.61
CA SER A 79 -4.50 0.79 -2.31
C SER A 79 -5.25 -0.03 -3.36
N GLU A 80 -6.43 -0.55 -3.04
CA GLU A 80 -7.24 -1.32 -3.99
C GLU A 80 -7.71 -0.46 -5.17
N ASN A 81 -8.19 0.75 -4.90
CA ASN A 81 -8.60 1.68 -5.95
C ASN A 81 -7.42 2.14 -6.82
N TRP A 82 -6.25 2.33 -6.22
CA TRP A 82 -5.06 2.72 -6.95
C TRP A 82 -4.51 1.58 -7.81
N ALA A 83 -4.42 0.36 -7.27
CA ALA A 83 -4.05 -0.84 -8.02
C ALA A 83 -4.97 -1.05 -9.23
N LYS A 84 -6.28 -0.86 -9.05
CA LYS A 84 -7.28 -0.93 -10.12
C LYS A 84 -7.02 0.06 -11.26
N ARG A 85 -6.60 1.30 -10.94
CA ARG A 85 -6.21 2.30 -11.95
C ARG A 85 -4.97 1.90 -12.76
N MET A 86 -4.12 1.07 -12.16
CA MET A 86 -2.91 0.52 -12.77
C MET A 86 -3.16 -0.83 -13.49
N ASN A 87 -4.43 -1.23 -13.67
CA ASN A 87 -4.85 -2.51 -14.25
C ASN A 87 -4.46 -3.76 -13.43
N TYR A 88 -4.30 -3.60 -12.12
CA TYR A 88 -4.20 -4.70 -11.17
C TYR A 88 -5.48 -4.85 -10.37
N ASN A 89 -5.81 -6.06 -9.96
CA ASN A 89 -6.84 -6.34 -8.97
C ASN A 89 -6.15 -6.72 -7.65
N LEU A 90 -6.14 -5.79 -6.71
CA LEU A 90 -5.63 -6.01 -5.35
C LEU A 90 -6.81 -6.35 -4.44
N ASP A 91 -6.68 -7.45 -3.71
CA ASP A 91 -7.51 -7.80 -2.57
C ASP A 91 -6.64 -7.70 -1.32
N LEU A 92 -6.91 -6.70 -0.48
CA LEU A 92 -6.15 -6.44 0.74
C LEU A 92 -7.06 -6.64 1.94
N ASN A 93 -6.90 -7.76 2.63
CA ASN A 93 -7.64 -8.07 3.86
C ASN A 93 -6.73 -7.92 5.08
N TYR A 94 -7.36 -7.61 6.20
CA TYR A 94 -6.66 -7.51 7.47
C TYR A 94 -7.60 -7.83 8.62
N GLU A 95 -7.03 -8.37 9.69
CA GLU A 95 -7.68 -8.59 10.98
C GLU A 95 -6.84 -7.97 12.09
N VAL A 96 -7.50 -7.25 13.00
CA VAL A 96 -6.84 -6.57 14.12
C VAL A 96 -7.14 -7.32 15.41
N TYR A 97 -6.08 -7.78 16.06
CA TYR A 97 -6.11 -8.47 17.35
C TYR A 97 -5.37 -7.61 18.38
N ASP A 98 -6.12 -6.76 19.09
CA ASP A 98 -5.57 -5.70 19.96
C ASP A 98 -4.62 -4.77 19.19
N LYS A 99 -3.31 -5.04 19.23
CA LYS A 99 -2.30 -4.28 18.51
C LYS A 99 -1.53 -5.12 17.47
N ASP A 100 -1.81 -6.41 17.38
CA ASP A 100 -1.34 -7.28 16.31
C ASP A 100 -2.25 -7.16 15.10
N VAL A 101 -1.66 -7.10 13.92
CA VAL A 101 -2.41 -7.04 12.66
C VAL A 101 -2.00 -8.20 11.79
N TYR A 102 -2.96 -9.02 11.42
CA TYR A 102 -2.81 -10.03 10.38
C TYR A 102 -3.21 -9.42 9.05
N PHE A 103 -2.37 -9.57 8.03
CA PHE A 103 -2.64 -9.12 6.66
C PHE A 103 -2.72 -10.33 5.73
N GLU A 104 -3.68 -10.30 4.82
CA GLU A 104 -3.75 -11.18 3.66
C GLU A 104 -3.81 -10.31 2.42
N ILE A 105 -2.88 -10.53 1.48
CA ILE A 105 -2.74 -9.68 0.30
C ILE A 105 -2.70 -10.57 -0.93
N GLU A 106 -3.55 -10.27 -1.89
CA GLU A 106 -3.58 -10.93 -3.19
C GLU A 106 -3.59 -9.87 -4.30
N LEU A 107 -2.59 -9.93 -5.19
CA LEU A 107 -2.49 -9.07 -6.36
C LEU A 107 -2.63 -9.91 -7.62
N ASN A 108 -3.61 -9.55 -8.45
CA ASN A 108 -3.92 -10.22 -9.70
C ASN A 108 -3.76 -9.27 -10.89
N SER A 109 -3.22 -9.77 -11.99
CA SER A 109 -3.29 -9.13 -13.31
C SER A 109 -3.27 -10.21 -14.40
N ILE A 110 -3.29 -9.81 -15.68
CA ILE A 110 -3.32 -10.78 -16.79
C ILE A 110 -2.08 -11.67 -16.72
N GLY A 111 -2.27 -12.95 -16.38
CA GLY A 111 -1.21 -13.95 -16.32
C GLY A 111 -0.37 -13.94 -15.03
N ILE A 112 -0.73 -13.13 -14.03
CA ILE A 112 0.02 -12.99 -12.78
C ILE A 112 -0.93 -13.02 -11.59
N THR A 113 -0.62 -13.88 -10.62
CA THR A 113 -1.25 -13.90 -9.30
C THR A 113 -0.15 -14.03 -8.26
N ILE A 114 -0.08 -13.06 -7.34
CA ILE A 114 0.87 -13.05 -6.22
C ILE A 114 0.04 -12.96 -4.94
N LYS A 115 0.32 -13.83 -3.98
CA LYS A 115 -0.38 -13.88 -2.70
C LYS A 115 0.60 -14.05 -1.55
N ASP A 116 0.31 -13.43 -0.43
CA ASP A 116 1.06 -13.59 0.82
C ASP A 116 0.17 -13.23 2.00
N ALA A 117 0.49 -13.77 3.16
CA ALA A 117 -0.17 -13.46 4.40
C ALA A 117 0.83 -13.43 5.55
N PHE A 118 0.76 -12.40 6.39
CA PHE A 118 1.74 -12.18 7.44
C PHE A 118 1.17 -11.44 8.64
N TRP A 119 1.77 -11.71 9.79
CA TRP A 119 1.53 -10.95 11.02
C TRP A 119 2.47 -9.76 11.10
N TYR A 120 1.96 -8.64 11.61
CA TYR A 120 2.76 -7.47 11.93
C TYR A 120 2.39 -6.91 13.30
N ASN A 121 3.41 -6.78 14.15
CA ASN A 121 3.36 -6.06 15.41
C ASN A 121 4.34 -4.89 15.34
N SER A 122 3.86 -3.69 15.65
CA SER A 122 4.71 -2.50 15.66
C SER A 122 5.56 -2.45 16.92
N SER A 123 6.87 -2.28 16.77
CA SER A 123 7.77 -2.05 17.92
C SER A 123 7.50 -0.72 18.64
N LEU A 124 6.76 0.20 18.02
CA LEU A 124 6.36 1.47 18.63
C LEU A 124 5.32 1.30 19.74
N GLN A 125 4.73 0.12 19.89
CA GLN A 125 3.75 -0.17 20.94
C GLN A 125 4.34 -0.15 22.35
N TYR A 126 5.67 -0.24 22.46
CA TYR A 126 6.43 -0.29 23.70
C TYR A 126 6.99 1.07 24.14
N TYR A 127 6.67 2.14 23.41
CA TYR A 127 7.11 3.52 23.65
C TYR A 127 5.93 4.47 23.82
#